data_AF-A0A7J5TYG7-F1
#
_entry.id   AF-A0A7J5TYG7-F1
#
_cell.length_a   1.000
_cell.length_b   1.000
_cell.length_c   1.000
_cell.angle_alpha   90.00
_cell.angle_beta   90.00
_cell.angle_gamma   90.00
#
_symmetry.space_group_name_H-M   'P 1'
#
loop_
_entity.id
_entity.type
_entity.pdbx_description
1 polymer ?
#
loop_
_entity_poly.entity_id
_entity_poly.type
_entity_poly.pdbx_seq_one_letter_code
_entity_poly.pdbx_strand_id
1 'polypeptide(L)'
;MKFFLPAASDEEQAERVYGQIKEFVRSQGHQISDARIYSITFNRNGRTETDTVGEIAPSNGEHVVAIFNAKDLYLVCTYSRGVAMGGPMLTGAYQIQQLVLFDSPEPEAAPHNGSQ
;
A
#
# COMPACT_ATOMS: atom_id res chain seq x y z
N MET A 1 4.62 -11.84 5.03
CA MET A 1 4.88 -11.93 3.56
C MET A 1 6.23 -11.32 3.19
N LYS A 2 6.90 -11.77 2.13
CA LYS A 2 8.17 -11.15 1.68
C LYS A 2 7.89 -9.83 0.95
N PHE A 3 8.71 -8.81 1.19
CA PHE A 3 8.64 -7.54 0.45
C PHE A 3 8.92 -7.74 -1.04
N PHE A 4 8.11 -7.12 -1.89
CA PHE A 4 8.32 -7.07 -3.34
C PHE A 4 7.77 -5.77 -3.92
N LEU A 5 8.26 -5.40 -5.10
CA LEU A 5 7.73 -4.29 -5.88
C LEU A 5 7.25 -4.83 -7.25
N PRO A 6 5.99 -4.61 -7.67
CA PRO A 6 5.42 -5.27 -8.85
C PRO A 6 6.12 -4.97 -10.18
N ALA A 7 6.87 -3.86 -10.23
CA ALA A 7 7.60 -3.39 -11.41
C ALA A 7 9.09 -3.76 -11.41
N ALA A 8 9.58 -4.42 -10.35
CA ALA A 8 10.99 -4.74 -10.19
C ALA A 8 11.32 -6.13 -10.73
N SER A 9 12.45 -6.23 -11.41
CA SER A 9 12.99 -7.46 -12.00
C SER A 9 13.73 -8.32 -10.97
N ASP A 10 14.19 -7.70 -9.88
CA ASP A 10 14.95 -8.31 -8.80
C ASP A 10 14.81 -7.51 -7.49
N GLU A 11 15.29 -8.10 -6.39
CA GLU A 11 15.20 -7.51 -5.04
C GLU A 11 15.98 -6.21 -4.90
N GLU A 12 17.13 -6.07 -5.58
CA GLU A 12 17.95 -4.86 -5.52
C GLU A 12 17.25 -3.70 -6.23
N GLN A 13 16.65 -3.97 -7.39
CA GLN A 13 15.82 -3.01 -8.10
C GLN A 13 14.58 -2.63 -7.29
N ALA A 14 13.94 -3.58 -6.61
CA ALA A 14 12.78 -3.31 -5.77
C ALA A 14 13.12 -2.33 -4.63
N GLU A 15 14.21 -2.57 -3.91
CA GLU A 15 14.68 -1.69 -2.84
C GLU A 15 15.06 -0.30 -3.37
N ARG A 16 15.78 -0.25 -4.50
CA ARG A 16 16.17 1.02 -5.13
C ARG A 16 14.96 1.85 -5.52
N VAL A 17 14.00 1.27 -6.25
CA VAL A 17 12.81 1.98 -6.71
C VAL A 17 11.93 2.37 -5.52
N TYR A 18 11.76 1.50 -4.54
CA TYR A 18 11.03 1.83 -3.30
C TYR A 18 11.68 3.02 -2.57
N GLY A 19 13.01 3.05 -2.47
CA GLY A 19 13.77 4.18 -1.94
C GLY A 19 13.49 5.48 -2.70
N GLN A 20 13.52 5.45 -4.03
CA GLN A 20 13.22 6.63 -4.86
C GLN A 20 11.79 7.14 -4.66
N ILE A 21 10.80 6.25 -4.60
CA ILE A 21 9.41 6.63 -4.33
C ILE A 21 9.30 7.25 -2.93
N LYS A 22 9.97 6.66 -1.94
CA LYS A 22 10.00 7.15 -0.56
C LYS A 22 10.57 8.57 -0.47
N GLU A 23 11.68 8.83 -1.17
CA GLU A 23 12.29 10.17 -1.25
C GLU A 23 11.39 11.16 -1.98
N PHE A 24 10.78 10.76 -3.10
CA PHE A 24 9.84 11.60 -3.84
C PHE A 24 8.65 12.02 -2.97
N VAL A 25 8.02 11.07 -2.28
CA VAL A 25 6.90 11.34 -1.37
C VAL A 25 7.34 12.27 -0.21
N ARG A 26 8.55 12.07 0.35
CA ARG A 26 9.10 12.98 1.36
C ARG A 26 9.34 14.39 0.82
N SER A 27 9.82 14.53 -0.42
CA SER A 27 10.05 15.82 -1.07
C SER A 27 8.76 16.64 -1.26
N GLN A 28 7.60 15.97 -1.29
CA GLN A 28 6.28 16.62 -1.33
C GLN A 28 5.81 17.12 0.05
N GLY A 29 6.63 16.98 1.10
CA GLY A 29 6.34 17.43 2.46
C GLY A 29 5.66 16.39 3.34
N HIS A 30 5.51 15.15 2.86
CA HIS A 30 4.92 14.07 3.66
C HIS A 30 5.94 13.44 4.61
N GLN A 31 5.63 13.44 5.90
CA GLN A 31 6.39 12.69 6.89
C GLN A 31 5.87 11.26 6.96
N ILE A 32 6.55 10.35 6.25
CA ILE A 32 6.19 8.94 6.16
C ILE A 32 6.96 8.05 7.14
N SER A 33 6.27 7.08 7.71
CA SER A 33 6.87 6.03 8.54
C SER A 33 7.76 5.07 7.73
N ASP A 34 8.59 4.30 8.41
CA ASP A 34 9.39 3.23 7.79
C ASP A 34 8.63 1.92 7.60
N ALA A 35 7.34 1.85 7.99
CA ALA A 35 6.53 0.67 7.86
C ALA A 35 6.30 0.28 6.39
N ARG A 36 6.58 -0.97 6.05
CA ARG A 36 6.31 -1.55 4.73
C ARG A 36 4.90 -2.13 4.72
N ILE A 37 3.96 -1.37 4.17
CA ILE A 37 2.54 -1.73 4.13
C ILE A 37 2.28 -2.55 2.87
N TYR A 38 1.71 -3.74 3.06
CA TYR A 38 1.33 -4.63 1.97
C TYR A 38 -0.08 -4.30 1.46
N SER A 39 -1.04 -4.12 2.37
CA SER A 39 -2.40 -3.76 1.98
C SER A 39 -3.10 -2.90 3.05
N ILE A 40 -4.07 -2.12 2.58
CA ILE A 40 -5.04 -1.41 3.42
C ILE A 40 -6.44 -1.69 2.92
N THR A 41 -7.37 -1.90 3.86
CA THR A 41 -8.80 -1.96 3.59
C THR A 41 -9.46 -0.79 4.28
N PHE A 42 -10.29 -0.04 3.56
CA PHE A 42 -10.90 1.20 4.04
C PHE A 42 -12.34 1.37 3.56
N ASN A 43 -13.10 2.18 4.31
CA ASN A 43 -14.43 2.60 3.87
C ASN A 43 -14.33 3.88 3.03
N ARG A 44 -14.72 3.79 1.75
CA ARG A 44 -14.88 4.94 0.87
C ARG A 44 -16.35 5.05 0.47
N ASN A 45 -17.00 6.13 0.87
CA ASN A 45 -18.40 6.40 0.53
C ASN A 45 -19.36 5.23 0.83
N GLY A 46 -19.17 4.55 1.98
CA GLY A 46 -19.99 3.42 2.39
C GLY A 46 -19.61 2.09 1.74
N ARG A 47 -18.61 2.05 0.85
CA ARG A 47 -18.10 0.81 0.24
C ARG A 47 -16.74 0.46 0.85
N THR A 48 -16.56 -0.83 1.16
CA THR A 48 -15.25 -1.34 1.58
C THR A 48 -14.40 -1.60 0.34
N GLU A 49 -13.28 -0.90 0.26
CA GLU A 49 -12.28 -1.02 -0.81
C GLU A 49 -10.96 -1.51 -0.19
N THR A 50 -10.17 -2.25 -0.97
CA THR A 50 -8.85 -2.73 -0.57
C THR A 50 -7.83 -2.36 -1.63
N ASP A 51 -6.76 -1.68 -1.21
CA ASP A 51 -5.58 -1.45 -2.03
C ASP A 51 -4.45 -2.36 -1.53
N THR A 52 -3.93 -3.20 -2.43
CA THR A 52 -2.88 -4.18 -2.14
C THR A 52 -1.74 -4.00 -3.13
N VAL A 53 -0.50 -3.93 -2.64
CA VAL A 53 0.69 -3.84 -3.49
C VAL A 53 0.72 -5.03 -4.46
N GLY A 54 0.80 -4.75 -5.76
CA GLY A 54 0.71 -5.75 -6.85
C GLY A 54 -0.65 -5.84 -7.51
N GLU A 55 -1.72 -5.49 -6.81
CA GLU A 55 -3.08 -5.56 -7.32
C GLU A 55 -3.54 -4.25 -7.97
N ILE A 56 -4.61 -4.34 -8.74
CA ILE A 56 -5.24 -3.18 -9.36
C ILE A 56 -6.08 -2.42 -8.33
N ALA A 57 -5.75 -1.16 -8.11
CA ALA A 57 -6.53 -0.27 -7.24
C ALA A 57 -7.93 -0.04 -7.84
N PRO A 58 -9.03 -0.27 -7.09
CA PRO A 58 -10.40 -0.06 -7.56
C PRO A 58 -10.69 1.38 -7.99
N SER A 59 -9.91 2.33 -7.50
CA SER A 59 -10.15 3.76 -7.62
C SER A 59 -9.71 4.37 -8.96
N ASN A 60 -8.68 3.81 -9.60
CA ASN A 60 -8.13 4.30 -10.87
C ASN A 60 -7.79 3.20 -11.88
N GLY A 61 -7.92 1.92 -11.52
CA GLY A 61 -7.64 0.81 -12.43
C GLY A 61 -6.14 0.59 -12.69
N GLU A 62 -5.25 1.11 -11.85
CA GLU A 62 -3.81 0.93 -11.97
C GLU A 62 -3.24 0.01 -10.89
N HIS A 63 -2.10 -0.62 -11.17
CA HIS A 63 -1.40 -1.39 -10.14
C HIS A 63 -0.90 -0.50 -9.02
N VAL A 64 -1.17 -0.92 -7.78
CA VAL A 64 -0.56 -0.35 -6.58
C VAL A 64 0.90 -0.77 -6.52
N VAL A 65 1.79 0.21 -6.47
CA VAL A 65 3.24 0.03 -6.43
C VAL A 65 3.74 0.08 -5.00
N ALA A 66 3.26 1.03 -4.19
CA ALA A 66 3.68 1.18 -2.80
C ALA A 66 2.60 1.88 -1.97
N ILE A 67 2.55 1.57 -0.67
CA ILE A 67 1.67 2.22 0.30
C ILE A 67 2.52 2.75 1.45
N PHE A 68 2.34 4.03 1.80
CA PHE A 68 3.04 4.66 2.93
C PHE A 68 2.05 5.22 3.95
N ASN A 69 2.39 5.13 5.24
CA ASN A 69 1.68 5.84 6.29
C ASN A 69 2.33 7.21 6.51
N ALA A 70 1.55 8.28 6.38
CA ALA A 70 1.88 9.66 6.66
C ALA A 70 1.02 10.21 7.81
N LYS A 71 1.18 9.61 9.00
CA LYS A 71 0.49 9.95 10.25
C LYS A 71 -1.03 9.74 10.14
N ASP A 72 -1.77 10.78 9.76
CA ASP A 72 -3.23 10.79 9.67
C ASP A 72 -3.75 10.37 8.28
N LEU A 73 -2.83 10.08 7.35
CA LEU A 73 -3.11 9.70 5.97
C LEU A 73 -2.31 8.47 5.56
N TYR A 74 -2.86 7.71 4.61
CA TYR A 74 -2.17 6.69 3.85
C TYR A 74 -2.01 7.17 2.42
N LEU A 75 -0.82 6.96 1.87
CA LEU A 75 -0.40 7.41 0.55
C LEU A 75 -0.26 6.17 -0.35
N VAL A 76 -1.23 5.98 -1.24
CA VAL A 76 -1.23 4.86 -2.20
C VAL A 76 -0.62 5.34 -3.51
N CYS A 77 0.54 4.79 -3.85
CA CYS A 77 1.26 5.09 -5.08
C CYS A 77 0.91 4.03 -6.14
N THR A 78 0.50 4.47 -7.32
CA THR A 78 0.33 3.64 -8.52
C THR A 78 1.37 4.01 -9.58
N TYR A 79 1.44 3.28 -10.69
CA TYR A 79 2.37 3.59 -11.78
C TYR A 79 2.31 5.06 -12.21
N SER A 80 1.12 5.59 -12.48
CA SER A 80 1.00 6.99 -12.87
C SER A 80 1.02 7.96 -11.68
N ARG A 81 0.60 7.56 -10.47
CA ARG A 81 0.44 8.47 -9.32
C ARG A 81 1.41 8.20 -8.18
N GLY A 82 2.23 9.19 -7.83
CA GLY A 82 3.22 9.04 -6.75
C GLY A 82 4.48 8.28 -7.15
N VAL A 83 4.56 7.78 -8.39
CA VAL A 83 5.74 7.14 -8.98
C VAL A 83 6.22 7.91 -10.21
N ALA A 84 5.43 7.93 -11.30
CA ALA A 84 5.82 8.62 -12.53
C ALA A 84 5.31 10.07 -12.63
N MET A 85 4.09 10.35 -12.15
CA MET A 85 3.44 11.66 -12.26
C MET A 85 2.58 11.98 -11.03
N GLY A 86 2.29 13.26 -10.80
CA GLY A 86 1.37 13.70 -9.74
C GLY A 86 1.74 13.27 -8.30
N GLY A 87 0.81 13.52 -7.38
CA GLY A 87 0.90 13.04 -5.99
C GLY A 87 0.26 11.66 -5.80
N PRO A 88 0.58 10.97 -4.69
CA PRO A 88 -0.08 9.72 -4.33
C PRO A 88 -1.59 9.92 -4.09
N MET A 89 -2.35 8.83 -4.16
CA MET A 89 -3.74 8.84 -3.72
C MET A 89 -3.78 8.87 -2.19
N LEU A 90 -4.62 9.74 -1.63
CA LEU A 90 -4.71 9.98 -0.19
C LEU A 90 -5.93 9.25 0.38
N THR A 91 -5.69 8.42 1.40
CA THR A 91 -6.74 7.76 2.19
C THR A 91 -6.64 8.20 3.64
N GLY A 92 -7.73 8.69 4.23
CA GLY A 92 -7.73 9.11 5.63
C GLY A 92 -7.54 7.93 6.57
N ALA A 93 -6.67 8.05 7.58
CA ALA A 93 -6.46 6.99 8.56
C ALA A 93 -7.75 6.61 9.31
N TYR A 94 -8.68 7.57 9.48
CA TYR A 94 -10.00 7.35 10.07
C TYR A 94 -10.91 6.42 9.25
N GLN A 95 -10.60 6.17 7.97
CA GLN A 95 -11.37 5.30 7.09
C GLN A 95 -10.85 3.86 7.10
N ILE A 96 -9.66 3.62 7.65
CA ILE A 96 -8.98 2.35 7.59
C ILE A 96 -9.66 1.37 8.54
N GLN A 97 -10.04 0.23 7.99
CA GLN A 97 -10.64 -0.90 8.71
C GLN A 97 -9.60 -1.98 9.00
N GLN A 98 -8.65 -2.18 8.07
CA GLN A 98 -7.60 -3.19 8.20
C GLN A 98 -6.30 -2.70 7.56
N LEU A 99 -5.17 -3.06 8.17
CA LEU A 99 -3.83 -2.81 7.64
C LEU A 99 -2.99 -4.08 7.77
N VAL A 100 -2.32 -4.47 6.70
CA VAL A 100 -1.41 -5.62 6.66
C VAL A 100 -0.02 -5.12 6.30
N LEU A 101 0.97 -5.43 7.14
CA LEU A 101 2.38 -5.15 6.85
C LEU A 101 2.99 -6.32 6.09
N PHE A 102 4.02 -6.06 5.29
CA PHE A 102 4.81 -7.14 4.69
C PHE A 102 5.38 -8.05 5.79
N ASP A 103 5.96 -7.49 6.85
CA ASP A 103 6.54 -8.27 7.95
C ASP A 103 5.53 -8.81 8.98
N SER A 104 4.21 -8.67 8.73
CA SER A 104 3.22 -9.35 9.57
C SER A 104 3.24 -10.86 9.27
N PRO A 105 3.18 -11.72 10.31
CA PRO A 105 2.78 -13.09 10.09
C PRO A 105 1.41 -13.05 9.42
N GLU A 106 1.24 -13.85 8.37
CA GLU A 106 -0.03 -13.98 7.65
C GLU A 106 -1.14 -14.18 8.69
N PRO A 107 -2.28 -13.46 8.62
CA PRO A 107 -3.38 -13.75 9.51
C PRO A 107 -3.74 -15.21 9.26
N GLU A 108 -3.38 -16.08 10.20
CA GLU A 108 -3.72 -17.49 10.19
C GLU A 108 -5.21 -17.54 9.89
N ALA A 109 -5.56 -18.05 8.70
CA ALA A 109 -6.94 -18.10 8.25
C ALA A 109 -7.73 -18.73 9.39
N ALA A 110 -8.63 -17.95 9.99
CA ALA A 110 -9.43 -18.41 11.12
C ALA A 110 -9.94 -19.81 10.78
N PRO A 111 -9.76 -20.82 11.64
CA PRO A 111 -10.14 -22.18 11.32
C PRO A 111 -11.58 -22.12 10.85
N HIS A 112 -11.80 -22.52 9.60
CA HIS A 112 -13.12 -22.90 9.14
C HIS A 112 -13.54 -24.02 10.07
N ASN A 113 -14.29 -23.68 11.13
CA ASN A 113 -15.04 -24.65 11.90
C ASN A 113 -16.09 -25.21 10.94
N GLY A 114 -15.66 -26.23 10.18
CA GLY A 114 -16.55 -27.26 9.72
C GLY A 114 -17.13 -27.90 10.97
N SER A 115 -18.32 -27.44 11.35
CA SER A 115 -19.16 -28.18 12.27
C SER A 115 -20.19 -28.92 11.42
N GLN A 116 -20.00 -30.24 11.50
CA GLN A 116 -20.83 -31.40 11.16
C GLN A 116 -22.34 -31.17 11.03
#